data_AF-A0A4R3XT96-F1
#
_entry.id   AF-A0A4R3XT96-F1
#
_cell.length_a   1.000
_cell.length_b   1.000
_cell.length_c   1.000
_cell.angle_alpha   90.00
_cell.angle_beta   90.00
_cell.angle_gamma   90.00
#
_symmetry.space_group_name_H-M   'P 1'
#
loop_
_entity.id
_entity.type
_entity.pdbx_description
1 polymer ?
#
loop_
_entity_poly.entity_id
_entity_poly.type
_entity_poly.pdbx_seq_one_letter_code
_entity_poly.pdbx_strand_id
1 'polypeptide(L)'
;GISYVTQYSYDGANRLASITPPTGEVLTLGRNPAGHIDSVTSQNGTVTTTLAKNIVYDGAGQVTAQTLGNGVKQSASYDLSGHPAVFSVNRVDGDLNGDGIVNVADVALAERMALGLLQPTADQLMHGDVAPNAAPDGIIDAADVSRIRRKALGLESF
;
A
#
# COMPACT_ATOMS: atom_id res chain seq x y z
N GLY A 1 12.31 -34.30 -20.75
CA GLY A 1 12.09 -33.59 -19.47
C GLY A 1 11.69 -32.17 -19.78
N ILE A 2 10.78 -31.58 -18.99
CA ILE A 2 10.46 -30.16 -19.12
C ILE A 2 11.57 -29.36 -18.41
N SER A 3 12.13 -28.35 -19.08
CA SER A 3 13.12 -27.45 -18.50
C SER A 3 12.43 -26.18 -18.00
N TYR A 4 12.75 -25.77 -16.77
CA TYR A 4 12.25 -24.54 -16.17
C TYR A 4 13.40 -23.54 -16.09
N VAL A 5 13.30 -22.45 -16.86
CA VAL A 5 14.36 -21.42 -16.94
C VAL A 5 13.85 -20.12 -16.32
N THR A 6 14.58 -19.60 -15.35
CA THR A 6 14.40 -18.23 -14.84
C THR A 6 15.42 -17.33 -15.51
N GLN A 7 14.96 -16.26 -16.15
CA GLN A 7 15.80 -15.27 -16.80
C GLN A 7 16.00 -14.06 -15.88
N TYR A 8 17.19 -13.46 -15.96
CA TYR A 8 17.56 -12.26 -15.21
C TYR A 8 18.07 -11.21 -16.19
N SER A 9 17.64 -9.97 -16.02
CA SER A 9 18.18 -8.83 -16.76
C SER A 9 18.90 -7.85 -15.83
N TYR A 10 19.85 -7.11 -16.38
CA TYR A 10 20.67 -6.17 -15.62
C TYR A 10 20.61 -4.78 -16.28
N ASP A 11 20.72 -3.74 -15.48
CA ASP A 11 20.80 -2.36 -15.95
C ASP A 11 22.22 -2.02 -16.47
N GLY A 12 22.39 -0.79 -16.99
CA GLY A 12 23.69 -0.32 -17.50
C GLY A 12 24.81 -0.23 -16.45
N ALA A 13 24.47 -0.35 -15.15
CA ALA A 13 25.43 -0.42 -14.05
C ALA A 13 25.66 -1.87 -13.57
N ASN A 14 25.22 -2.86 -14.36
CA ASN A 14 25.32 -4.30 -14.06
C ASN A 14 24.61 -4.72 -12.76
N ARG A 15 23.50 -4.06 -12.43
CA ARG A 15 22.65 -4.40 -11.28
C ARG A 15 21.37 -5.08 -11.76
N LEU A 16 20.83 -6.00 -10.97
CA LEU A 16 19.59 -6.70 -11.30
C LEU A 16 18.46 -5.70 -11.57
N ALA A 17 17.82 -5.84 -12.74
CA ALA A 17 16.74 -4.98 -13.23
C ALA A 17 15.41 -5.73 -13.35
N SER A 18 15.43 -6.99 -13.81
CA SER A 18 14.23 -7.83 -13.83
C SER A 18 14.50 -9.31 -13.63
N ILE A 19 13.48 -10.02 -13.16
CA ILE A 19 13.44 -11.48 -13.01
C ILE A 19 12.21 -11.99 -13.77
N THR A 20 12.42 -12.95 -14.67
CA THR A 20 11.35 -13.62 -15.41
C THR A 20 11.39 -15.11 -15.10
N PRO A 21 10.57 -15.60 -14.16
CA PRO A 21 10.41 -17.03 -13.89
C PRO A 21 9.76 -17.75 -15.08
N PRO A 22 9.77 -19.09 -15.06
CA PRO A 22 9.15 -19.91 -16.11
C PRO A 22 7.63 -19.72 -16.24
N THR A 23 6.98 -19.17 -15.20
CA THR A 23 5.55 -18.83 -15.20
C THR A 23 5.22 -17.65 -16.12
N GLY A 24 6.23 -16.87 -16.54
CA GLY A 24 6.06 -15.70 -17.40
C GLY A 24 5.75 -14.39 -16.66
N GLU A 25 5.57 -14.43 -15.34
CA GLU A 25 5.36 -13.23 -14.52
C GLU A 25 6.66 -12.45 -14.33
N VAL A 26 6.77 -11.26 -14.92
CA VAL A 26 8.01 -10.47 -14.88
C VAL A 26 8.02 -9.57 -13.65
N LEU A 27 9.00 -9.74 -12.78
CA LEU A 27 9.29 -8.79 -11.70
C LEU A 27 10.30 -7.75 -12.17
N THR A 28 10.00 -6.47 -11.98
CA THR A 28 10.88 -5.35 -12.37
C THR A 28 11.23 -4.50 -11.15
N LEU A 29 12.51 -4.13 -11.04
CA LEU A 29 13.06 -3.31 -9.96
C LEU A 29 13.38 -1.91 -10.48
N GLY A 30 12.54 -0.94 -10.13
CA GLY A 30 12.82 0.48 -10.39
C GLY A 30 13.80 1.04 -9.36
N ARG A 31 14.70 1.93 -9.77
CA ARG A 31 15.71 2.53 -8.89
C ARG A 31 15.66 4.05 -8.91
N ASN A 32 15.93 4.67 -7.77
CA ASN A 32 16.09 6.13 -7.64
C ASN A 32 17.48 6.60 -8.15
N PRO A 33 17.74 7.92 -8.25
CA PRO A 33 19.04 8.45 -8.68
C PRO A 33 20.23 8.05 -7.80
N ALA A 34 20.00 7.73 -6.51
CA ALA A 34 21.03 7.21 -5.61
C ALA A 34 21.35 5.72 -5.88
N GLY A 35 20.58 5.06 -6.75
CA GLY A 35 20.77 3.67 -7.14
C GLY A 35 20.08 2.66 -6.25
N HIS A 36 19.32 3.07 -5.25
CA HIS A 36 18.51 2.18 -4.41
C HIS A 36 17.21 1.80 -5.11
N ILE A 37 16.65 0.64 -4.78
CA ILE A 37 15.36 0.19 -5.33
C ILE A 37 14.28 1.12 -4.78
N ASP A 38 13.55 1.81 -5.65
CA ASP A 38 12.48 2.73 -5.28
C ASP A 38 11.09 2.13 -5.49
N SER A 39 10.99 1.18 -6.42
CA SER A 39 9.74 0.51 -6.75
C SER A 39 9.95 -0.93 -7.21
N VAL A 40 8.92 -1.74 -7.00
CA VAL A 40 8.84 -3.12 -7.45
C VAL A 40 7.50 -3.30 -8.15
N THR A 41 7.53 -3.79 -9.39
CA THR A 41 6.33 -4.12 -10.15
C THR A 41 6.34 -5.58 -10.59
N SER A 42 5.16 -6.17 -10.68
CA SER A 42 4.92 -7.46 -11.33
C SER A 42 4.16 -7.21 -12.63
N GLN A 43 4.51 -7.93 -13.69
CA GLN A 43 3.79 -7.92 -14.95
C GLN A 43 3.36 -9.33 -15.33
N ASN A 44 2.06 -9.55 -15.45
CA ASN A 44 1.47 -10.78 -15.95
C ASN A 44 0.77 -10.50 -17.29
N GLY A 45 1.42 -10.89 -18.38
CA GLY A 45 0.97 -10.53 -19.73
C GLY A 45 0.98 -9.01 -19.95
N THR A 46 -0.18 -8.41 -20.20
CA THR A 46 -0.34 -6.96 -20.38
C THR A 46 -0.65 -6.22 -19.08
N VAL A 47 -0.94 -6.94 -18.00
CA VAL A 47 -1.32 -6.35 -16.71
C VAL A 47 -0.06 -6.07 -15.90
N THR A 48 0.17 -4.81 -15.55
CA THR A 48 1.25 -4.40 -14.65
C THR A 48 0.67 -3.98 -13.30
N THR A 49 1.17 -4.60 -12.25
CA THR A 49 0.78 -4.35 -10.86
C THR A 49 1.97 -3.80 -10.10
N THR A 50 1.80 -2.65 -9.45
CA THR A 50 2.82 -2.16 -8.50
C THR A 50 2.71 -2.98 -7.22
N LEU A 51 3.82 -3.53 -6.74
CA LEU A 51 3.90 -4.27 -5.47
C LEU A 51 4.38 -3.37 -4.33
N ALA A 52 5.33 -2.48 -4.61
CA ALA A 52 5.81 -1.46 -3.69
C ALA A 52 6.36 -0.25 -4.45
N LYS A 53 6.31 0.93 -3.84
CA LYS A 53 6.88 2.19 -4.35
C LYS A 53 7.27 3.13 -3.21
N ASN A 54 7.98 4.21 -3.53
CA ASN A 54 8.46 5.20 -2.55
C ASN A 54 9.26 4.55 -1.43
N ILE A 55 10.15 3.62 -1.78
CA ILE A 55 10.96 2.90 -0.80
C ILE A 55 12.11 3.81 -0.36
N VAL A 56 12.15 4.11 0.94
CA VAL A 56 13.13 5.00 1.56
C VAL A 56 14.06 4.19 2.44
N TYR A 57 15.33 4.58 2.45
CA TYR A 57 16.39 3.89 3.18
C TYR A 57 17.08 4.82 4.18
N ASP A 58 17.55 4.25 5.29
CA ASP A 58 18.52 4.93 6.15
C ASP A 58 19.96 4.83 5.59
N GLY A 59 20.92 5.43 6.30
CA GLY A 59 22.34 5.40 5.93
C GLY A 59 22.98 4.00 6.00
N ALA A 60 22.33 3.02 6.63
CA ALA A 60 22.78 1.63 6.68
C ALA A 60 22.14 0.77 5.58
N GLY A 61 21.25 1.34 4.76
CA GLY A 61 20.56 0.63 3.68
C GLY A 61 19.34 -0.16 4.13
N GLN A 62 18.78 0.13 5.31
CA GLN A 62 17.56 -0.49 5.82
C GLN A 62 16.34 0.32 5.37
N VAL A 63 15.23 -0.36 5.06
CA VAL A 63 13.99 0.28 4.57
C VAL A 63 13.27 0.98 5.72
N THR A 64 13.24 2.31 5.73
CA THR A 64 12.56 3.10 6.75
C THR A 64 11.13 3.49 6.38
N ALA A 65 10.79 3.48 5.09
CA ALA A 65 9.42 3.69 4.63
C ALA A 65 9.17 3.03 3.27
N GLN A 66 7.94 2.59 3.02
CA GLN A 66 7.47 2.15 1.71
C GLN A 66 5.95 2.27 1.59
N THR A 67 5.45 2.39 0.36
CA THR A 67 4.02 2.28 0.05
C THR A 67 3.80 0.99 -0.75
N LEU A 68 2.93 0.11 -0.25
CA LEU A 68 2.58 -1.13 -0.92
C LEU A 68 1.65 -0.87 -2.13
N GLY A 69 1.51 -1.88 -2.99
CA GLY A 69 0.64 -1.85 -4.17
C GLY A 69 -0.82 -1.53 -3.87
N ASN A 70 -1.29 -1.97 -2.69
CA ASN A 70 -2.60 -1.65 -2.13
C ASN A 70 -2.59 -0.34 -1.33
N GLY A 71 -1.68 0.60 -1.58
CA GLY A 71 -1.69 1.92 -0.95
C GLY A 71 -1.32 1.97 0.54
N VAL A 72 -1.26 0.84 1.25
CA VAL A 72 -0.83 0.74 2.64
C VAL A 72 0.58 1.30 2.78
N LYS A 73 0.78 2.22 3.71
CA LYS A 73 2.08 2.80 4.02
C LYS A 73 2.70 2.07 5.20
N GLN A 74 3.95 1.70 5.08
CA GLN A 74 4.73 1.09 6.15
C GLN A 74 5.91 1.98 6.48
N SER A 75 6.22 2.11 7.77
CA SER A 75 7.43 2.79 8.24
C SER A 75 8.09 2.00 9.35
N ALA A 76 9.42 2.03 9.37
CA ALA A 76 10.22 1.37 10.38
C ALA A 76 11.36 2.27 10.86
N SER A 77 11.70 2.17 12.13
CA SER A 77 12.97 2.67 12.68
C SER A 77 13.76 1.51 13.24
N TYR A 78 15.09 1.59 13.16
CA TYR A 78 15.98 0.54 13.60
C TYR A 78 16.85 1.00 14.77
N ASP A 79 17.17 0.09 15.67
CA ASP A 79 18.17 0.31 16.69
C ASP A 79 19.60 0.24 16.11
N LEU A 80 20.61 0.51 16.95
CA LEU A 80 22.01 0.49 16.53
C LEU A 80 22.51 -0.92 16.12
N SER A 81 21.77 -1.97 16.44
CA SER A 81 22.06 -3.36 16.05
C SER A 81 21.36 -3.75 14.74
N GLY A 82 20.57 -2.86 14.15
CA GLY A 82 19.80 -3.11 12.92
C GLY A 82 18.49 -3.86 13.16
N HIS A 83 17.98 -3.91 14.39
CA HIS A 83 16.69 -4.52 14.68
C HIS A 83 15.57 -3.47 14.62
N PRO A 84 14.37 -3.81 14.11
CA PRO A 84 13.24 -2.89 14.13
C PRO A 84 12.89 -2.47 15.58
N ALA A 85 13.08 -1.19 15.88
CA ALA A 85 12.69 -0.57 17.15
C ALA A 85 11.22 -0.14 17.13
N VAL A 86 10.74 0.32 15.97
CA VAL A 86 9.33 0.68 15.73
C VAL A 86 8.96 0.20 14.34
N PHE A 87 7.78 -0.38 14.22
CA PHE A 87 7.14 -0.68 12.94
C PHE A 87 5.71 -0.14 12.97
N SER A 88 5.34 0.64 11.96
CA SER A 88 4.01 1.22 11.84
C SER A 88 3.43 0.91 10.47
N VAL A 89 2.14 0.58 10.46
CA VAL A 89 1.34 0.40 9.25
C VAL A 89 0.24 1.44 9.29
N ASN A 90 0.18 2.28 8.27
CA ASN A 90 -0.83 3.31 8.11
C ASN A 90 -1.69 2.94 6.90
N ARG A 91 -2.98 2.72 7.17
CA ARG A 91 -3.95 2.29 6.15
C ARG A 91 -4.28 3.43 5.21
N VAL A 92 -4.94 3.08 4.12
CA VAL A 92 -5.54 4.07 3.24
C VAL A 92 -6.78 4.61 3.95
N ASP A 93 -6.95 5.93 4.01
CA ASP A 93 -8.20 6.51 4.51
C ASP A 93 -9.38 5.96 3.69
N GLY A 94 -10.45 5.59 4.38
CA GLY A 94 -11.61 4.87 3.86
C GLY A 94 -11.48 3.35 3.82
N ASP A 95 -10.30 2.76 4.07
CA ASP A 95 -10.14 1.31 4.22
C ASP A 95 -10.46 0.91 5.66
N LEU A 96 -11.70 0.46 5.88
CA LEU A 96 -12.21 0.10 7.20
C LEU A 96 -11.96 -1.38 7.54
N ASN A 97 -11.63 -2.20 6.55
CA ASN A 97 -11.43 -3.64 6.74
C ASN A 97 -9.95 -4.06 6.77
N GLY A 98 -9.05 -3.33 6.10
CA GLY A 98 -7.58 -3.49 6.14
C GLY A 98 -6.96 -4.24 5.01
N ASP A 99 -7.72 -4.47 3.94
CA ASP A 99 -7.23 -5.11 2.73
C ASP A 99 -6.37 -4.14 1.87
N GLY A 100 -6.32 -2.85 2.24
CA GLY A 100 -5.63 -1.79 1.54
C GLY A 100 -6.44 -1.20 0.37
N ILE A 101 -7.65 -1.66 0.10
CA ILE A 101 -8.43 -1.19 -1.03
C ILE A 101 -9.80 -0.68 -0.57
N VAL A 102 -10.01 0.63 -0.70
CA VAL A 102 -11.33 1.21 -0.43
C VAL A 102 -12.34 0.69 -1.44
N ASN A 103 -13.28 -0.15 -1.00
CA ASN A 103 -14.26 -0.81 -1.83
C ASN A 103 -15.63 -0.94 -1.12
N VAL A 104 -16.56 -1.71 -1.72
CA VAL A 104 -17.92 -1.87 -1.19
C VAL A 104 -17.97 -2.51 0.20
N ALA A 105 -16.99 -3.33 0.56
CA ALA A 105 -16.88 -3.90 1.89
C ALA A 105 -16.66 -2.80 2.95
N ASP A 106 -15.85 -1.79 2.64
CA ASP A 106 -15.63 -0.65 3.53
C ASP A 106 -16.87 0.24 3.62
N VAL A 107 -17.56 0.46 2.50
CA VAL A 107 -18.85 1.17 2.51
C VAL A 107 -19.85 0.47 3.42
N ALA A 108 -19.94 -0.86 3.35
CA ALA A 108 -20.85 -1.64 4.20
C ALA A 108 -20.48 -1.56 5.69
N LEU A 109 -19.18 -1.51 6.03
CA LEU A 109 -18.74 -1.28 7.40
C LEU A 109 -19.08 0.14 7.87
N ALA A 110 -18.80 1.15 7.05
CA ALA A 110 -19.11 2.54 7.34
C ALA A 110 -20.62 2.74 7.55
N GLU A 111 -21.47 2.15 6.71
CA GLU A 111 -22.93 2.21 6.84
C GLU A 111 -23.40 1.62 8.18
N ARG A 112 -22.84 0.49 8.60
CA ARG A 112 -23.19 -0.12 9.89
C ARG A 112 -22.76 0.74 11.08
N MET A 113 -21.62 1.42 10.97
CA MET A 113 -21.13 2.34 12.01
C MET A 113 -22.00 3.61 12.09
N ALA A 114 -22.30 4.22 10.94
CA ALA A 114 -23.17 5.39 10.84
C ALA A 114 -24.60 5.12 11.34
N LEU A 115 -25.10 3.89 11.18
CA LEU A 115 -26.39 3.45 11.71
C LEU A 115 -26.34 3.03 13.19
N GLY A 116 -25.17 3.08 13.85
CA GLY A 116 -25.00 2.63 15.23
C GLY A 116 -25.12 1.12 15.43
N LEU A 117 -25.10 0.33 14.35
CA LEU A 117 -25.18 -1.14 14.37
C LEU A 117 -23.82 -1.79 14.69
N LEU A 118 -22.74 -1.02 14.60
CA LEU A 118 -21.38 -1.44 14.88
C LEU A 118 -20.61 -0.27 15.51
N GLN A 119 -19.96 -0.51 16.66
CA GLN A 119 -19.07 0.50 17.25
C GLN A 119 -17.70 0.44 16.55
N PRO A 120 -17.19 1.56 16.03
CA PRO A 120 -15.90 1.56 15.34
C PRO A 120 -14.74 1.42 16.33
N THR A 121 -13.68 0.74 15.90
CA THR A 121 -12.41 0.75 16.63
C THR A 121 -11.69 2.09 16.46
N ALA A 122 -10.67 2.36 17.28
CA ALA A 122 -9.87 3.58 17.14
C ALA A 122 -9.18 3.68 15.75
N ASP A 123 -8.76 2.56 15.19
CA ASP A 123 -8.16 2.47 13.84
C ASP A 123 -9.20 2.76 12.75
N GLN A 124 -10.41 2.21 12.90
CA GLN A 124 -11.52 2.48 12.00
C GLN A 124 -12.01 3.92 12.08
N LEU A 125 -12.01 4.54 13.26
CA LEU A 125 -12.29 5.97 13.40
C LEU A 125 -11.23 6.81 12.68
N MET A 126 -9.95 6.52 12.92
CA MET A 126 -8.84 7.28 12.33
C MET A 126 -8.87 7.29 10.80
N HIS A 127 -9.29 6.19 10.18
CA HIS A 127 -9.34 6.04 8.73
C HIS A 127 -10.75 6.19 8.15
N GLY A 128 -11.80 6.13 8.98
CA GLY A 128 -13.20 6.14 8.56
C GLY A 128 -13.87 7.49 8.67
N ASP A 129 -13.44 8.31 9.62
CA ASP A 129 -13.84 9.70 9.81
C ASP A 129 -13.09 10.56 8.78
N VAL A 130 -13.61 10.52 7.55
CA VAL A 130 -13.06 11.20 6.39
C VAL A 130 -13.82 12.49 6.11
N ALA A 131 -14.87 12.82 6.85
CA ALA A 131 -15.71 13.99 6.68
C ALA A 131 -15.99 14.67 8.04
N PRO A 132 -16.09 16.01 8.07
CA PRO A 132 -15.89 16.95 6.98
C PRO A 132 -14.43 17.06 6.52
N ASN A 133 -14.22 17.49 5.27
CA ASN A 133 -12.92 17.47 4.62
C ASN A 133 -11.87 18.29 5.40
N ALA A 134 -10.74 17.67 5.73
CA ALA A 134 -9.66 18.24 6.55
C ALA A 134 -10.07 18.64 7.99
N ALA A 135 -11.25 18.22 8.46
CA ALA A 135 -11.71 18.41 9.83
C ALA A 135 -12.54 17.20 10.31
N PRO A 136 -11.90 16.03 10.49
CA PRO A 136 -12.57 14.85 11.06
C PRO A 136 -13.27 15.22 12.38
N ASP A 137 -14.53 14.81 12.54
CA ASP A 137 -15.40 15.24 13.65
C ASP A 137 -15.48 14.24 14.81
N GLY A 138 -14.75 13.13 14.69
CA GLY A 138 -14.62 12.06 15.66
C GLY A 138 -15.71 10.99 15.57
N ILE A 139 -16.57 11.04 14.55
CA ILE A 139 -17.62 10.04 14.31
C ILE A 139 -17.55 9.52 12.87
N ILE A 140 -18.11 8.32 12.65
CA ILE A 140 -18.34 7.81 11.29
C ILE A 140 -19.83 7.94 11.04
N ASP A 141 -20.22 8.87 10.17
CA ASP A 141 -21.60 9.20 9.87
C ASP A 141 -21.94 9.08 8.36
N ALA A 142 -23.12 9.58 7.96
CA ALA A 142 -23.57 9.50 6.58
C ALA A 142 -22.71 10.32 5.59
N ALA A 143 -22.04 11.38 6.06
CA ALA A 143 -21.12 12.17 5.26
C ALA A 143 -19.86 11.35 4.95
N ASP A 144 -19.33 10.62 5.92
CA ASP A 144 -18.20 9.69 5.73
C ASP A 144 -18.54 8.59 4.73
N VAL A 145 -19.68 7.92 4.95
CA VAL A 145 -20.18 6.86 4.05
C VAL A 145 -20.22 7.35 2.60
N SER A 146 -20.69 8.59 2.40
CA SER A 146 -20.78 9.18 1.06
C SER A 146 -19.40 9.39 0.43
N ARG A 147 -18.41 9.84 1.20
CA ARG A 147 -17.02 10.01 0.73
C ARG A 147 -16.35 8.66 0.43
N ILE A 148 -16.44 7.71 1.37
CA ILE A 148 -15.88 6.35 1.22
C ILE A 148 -16.49 5.67 -0.02
N ARG A 149 -17.80 5.84 -0.25
CA ARG A 149 -18.46 5.32 -1.44
C ARG A 149 -17.95 5.96 -2.73
N ARG A 150 -17.77 7.28 -2.77
CA ARG A 150 -17.20 7.95 -3.95
C ARG A 150 -15.77 7.49 -4.21
N LYS A 151 -14.96 7.32 -3.16
CA LYS A 151 -13.62 6.76 -3.26
C LYS A 151 -13.62 5.33 -3.81
N ALA A 152 -14.51 4.46 -3.30
CA ALA A 152 -14.67 3.08 -3.77
C ALA A 152 -15.08 3.00 -5.25
N LEU A 153 -15.80 4.00 -5.76
CA LEU A 153 -16.19 4.11 -7.17
C LEU A 153 -15.12 4.81 -8.03
N GLY A 154 -13.98 5.20 -7.45
CA GLY A 154 -12.94 5.97 -8.16
C GLY A 154 -13.32 7.40 -8.50
N LEU A 155 -14.37 7.94 -7.87
CA LEU A 155 -14.90 9.29 -8.10
C LEU A 155 -14.22 10.35 -7.22
N GLU A 156 -13.41 9.93 -6.25
CA GLU A 156 -12.76 10.82 -5.28
C GLU A 156 -11.41 10.26 -4.82
N SER A 157 -10.53 11.15 -4.33
CA SER A 157 -9.31 10.81 -3.59
C SER A 157 -9.29 11.59 -2.28
N PHE A 158 -8.88 10.92 -1.20
CA PHE A 158 -8.56 11.55 0.08
C PHE A 158 -7.11 12.04 0.08
#